data_AF-A0A957UX18-F1
#
_entry.id   AF-A0A957UX18-F1
#
_cell.length_a   1.000
_cell.length_b   1.000
_cell.length_c   1.000
_cell.angle_alpha   90.00
_cell.angle_beta   90.00
_cell.angle_gamma   90.00
#
_symmetry.space_group_name_H-M   'P 1'
#
loop_
_entity.id
_entity.type
_entity.pdbx_description
1 polymer ?
#
loop_
_entity_poly.entity_id
_entity_poly.type
_entity_poly.pdbx_seq_one_letter_code
_entity_poly.pdbx_strand_id
1 'polypeptide(L)' 'MIQALIFDFDGLILDTETPEYQSWQEVYSTYGCHLPLERWVTAVGSTLAQHFDPY' A
#
# COMPACT_ATOMS: atom_id res chain seq x y z
N MET A 1 7.93 32.60 -9.69
CA MET A 1 8.43 31.53 -10.59
C MET A 1 8.75 30.33 -9.71
N ILE A 2 8.19 29.14 -9.96
CA ILE A 2 8.51 27.93 -9.18
C ILE A 2 9.98 27.56 -9.43
N GLN A 3 10.73 27.25 -8.37
CA GLN A 3 12.17 26.96 -8.43
C GLN A 3 12.48 25.45 -8.36
N ALA A 4 11.65 24.68 -7.68
CA ALA A 4 11.80 23.23 -7.57
C ALA A 4 10.48 22.56 -7.20
N LEU A 5 10.40 21.25 -7.45
CA LEU A 5 9.35 20.35 -7.00
C LEU A 5 10.02 19.15 -6.33
N ILE A 6 9.46 18.69 -5.22
CA ILE A 6 9.89 17.48 -4.52
C ILE A 6 8.74 16.49 -4.65
N PHE A 7 9.07 15.28 -5.07
CA PHE A 7 8.12 14.19 -5.24
C PHE A 7 8.45 13.10 -4.23
N ASP A 8 7.39 12.55 -3.64
CA ASP A 8 7.44 11.22 -3.03
C ASP A 8 7.70 10.16 -4.12
N PHE A 9 8.16 8.98 -3.72
CA PHE A 9 8.50 7.91 -4.66
C PHE A 9 7.34 6.94 -4.87
N ASP A 10 6.94 6.27 -3.79
CA ASP A 10 5.88 5.25 -3.79
C ASP A 10 4.54 5.89 -4.17
N GLY A 11 3.84 5.30 -5.14
CA GLY A 11 2.54 5.76 -5.65
C GLY A 11 2.56 7.05 -6.46
N LEU A 12 3.69 7.75 -6.51
CA LEU A 12 3.82 9.02 -7.22
C LEU A 12 4.80 8.94 -8.40
N ILE A 13 6.04 8.50 -8.16
CA ILE A 13 7.03 8.27 -9.22
C ILE A 13 6.86 6.86 -9.81
N LEU A 14 6.63 5.87 -8.95
CA LEU A 14 6.45 4.48 -9.33
C LEU A 14 5.24 3.89 -8.60
N ASP A 15 4.40 3.15 -9.31
CA ASP A 15 3.34 2.35 -8.71
C ASP A 15 3.99 1.15 -7.99
N THR A 16 4.12 1.29 -6.67
CA THR A 16 4.63 0.25 -5.77
C THR A 16 3.50 -0.39 -4.96
N GLU A 17 2.36 0.27 -4.85
CA GLU A 17 1.19 -0.20 -4.10
C GLU A 17 0.50 -1.39 -4.74
N THR A 18 0.41 -1.43 -6.08
CA THR A 18 -0.22 -2.55 -6.78
C THR A 18 0.54 -3.86 -6.57
N PRO A 19 1.87 -3.95 -6.84
CA PRO A 19 2.62 -5.17 -6.58
C PRO A 19 2.72 -5.52 -5.08
N GLU A 20 2.72 -4.52 -4.20
CA GLU A 20 2.66 -4.75 -2.75
C GLU A 20 1.34 -5.42 -2.33
N TYR A 21 0.20 -4.89 -2.80
CA TYR A 21 -1.11 -5.47 -2.55
C TYR A 21 -1.22 -6.91 -3.06
N GLN A 22 -0.75 -7.17 -4.29
CA GLN A 22 -0.75 -8.51 -4.88
C GLN A 22 0.06 -9.50 -4.05
N SER A 23 1.25 -9.09 -3.58
CA SER A 23 2.09 -9.91 -2.71
C SER A 23 1.36 -10.28 -1.42
N TRP A 24 0.66 -9.34 -0.80
CA TRP A 24 -0.15 -9.62 0.39
C TRP A 24 -1.37 -10.49 0.11
N GLN A 25 -2.03 -10.33 -1.05
CA GLN A 25 -3.12 -11.22 -1.45
C GLN A 25 -2.65 -12.68 -1.57
N GLU A 26 -1.46 -12.91 -2.15
CA GLU A 26 -0.86 -14.25 -2.25
C GLU A 26 -0.59 -14.87 -0.87
N VAL A 27 -0.04 -14.09 0.06
CA VAL A 27 0.19 -14.52 1.45
C VAL A 27 -1.14 -14.87 2.12
N TYR A 28 -2.13 -13.99 2.09
CA TYR A 28 -3.45 -14.24 2.70
C TYR A 28 -4.13 -15.48 2.10
N SER A 29 -4.05 -15.65 0.78
CA SER A 29 -4.63 -16.79 0.08
C SER A 29 -4.01 -18.12 0.52
N THR A 30 -2.71 -18.14 0.84
CA THR A 30 -2.02 -19.33 1.38
C THR A 30 -2.63 -19.82 2.70
N TYR A 31 -3.24 -18.93 3.48
CA TYR A 31 -3.96 -19.25 4.72
C TYR A 31 -5.48 -19.34 4.54
N GLY A 32 -5.97 -19.41 3.30
CA GLY A 32 -7.40 -19.46 2.97
C GLY A 32 -8.15 -18.16 3.31
N CYS A 33 -7.42 -17.05 3.50
CA CYS A 33 -7.98 -15.75 3.81
C CYS A 33 -8.06 -14.88 2.56
N HIS A 34 -9.00 -13.93 2.55
CA HIS A 34 -9.12 -12.91 1.52
C HIS A 34 -8.79 -11.54 2.11
N LEU A 35 -7.85 -10.81 1.50
CA LEU A 35 -7.55 -9.42 1.83
C LEU A 35 -8.38 -8.50 0.92
N PRO A 36 -9.40 -7.79 1.44
CA PRO A 36 -10.19 -6.85 0.63
C PRO A 36 -9.40 -5.58 0.33
N LEU A 37 -9.58 -5.03 -0.87
CA LEU A 37 -8.95 -3.78 -1.29
C LEU A 37 -9.34 -2.63 -0.37
N GLU A 38 -10.59 -2.58 0.08
CA GLU A 38 -11.11 -1.54 0.98
C GLU A 38 -10.38 -1.53 2.32
N ARG A 39 -9.84 -2.68 2.75
CA ARG A 39 -8.99 -2.77 3.94
C ARG A 39 -7.57 -2.34 3.61
N TRP A 40 -7.01 -2.81 2.51
CA TRP A 40 -5.66 -2.47 2.05
C TRP A 40 -5.44 -0.95 1.96
N VAL A 41 -6.33 -0.24 1.26
CA VAL A 41 -6.21 1.20 1.03
C VAL A 41 -6.24 2.05 2.31
N THR A 42 -6.70 1.50 3.44
CA THR A 42 -6.66 2.21 4.72
C THR A 42 -5.27 2.25 5.35
N ALA A 43 -4.36 1.38 4.92
CA ALA A 43 -2.98 1.30 5.42
C ALA A 43 -1.97 2.00 4.50
N VAL A 44 -2.22 2.03 3.18
CA VAL A 44 -1.33 2.63 2.16
C VAL A 44 -0.96 4.08 2.49
N GLY A 45 0.34 4.39 2.46
CA GLY A 45 0.87 5.74 2.68
C GLY A 45 0.65 6.30 4.10
N SER A 46 0.11 5.51 5.03
CA SER A 46 -0.18 5.94 6.40
C SER A 46 0.98 5.61 7.35
N THR A 47 1.25 6.48 8.33
CA THR A 47 2.43 6.32 9.19
C THR A 47 2.29 5.20 10.22
N LEU A 48 1.08 4.87 10.70
CA LEU A 48 0.85 3.82 11.71
C LEU A 48 -0.62 3.36 11.76
N ALA A 49 -0.87 2.09 11.46
CA ALA A 49 -1.48 1.06 12.33
C ALA A 49 -2.73 1.36 13.21
N GLN A 50 -3.54 2.41 12.97
CA GLN A 50 -4.71 2.60 13.84
C GLN A 50 -5.83 1.58 13.61
N HIS A 51 -5.89 0.92 12.44
CA HIS A 51 -6.98 0.01 12.08
C HIS A 51 -6.54 -1.31 11.40
N PHE A 52 -5.41 -1.31 10.68
CA PHE A 52 -4.90 -2.48 9.98
C PHE A 52 -3.40 -2.30 9.71
N ASP A 53 -2.61 -3.30 10.06
CA ASP A 53 -1.19 -3.42 9.72
C ASP A 53 -0.98 -4.79 9.07
N PRO A 54 -0.59 -4.85 7.77
CA PRO A 54 -0.31 -6.12 7.12
C PRO A 54 1.06 -6.69 7.51
N TYR A 55 1.98 -5.88 8.06
CA TYR A 55 3.35 -6.26 8.45
C TYR A 55 3.43 -6.84 9.87
#